data_AF-A0A7V9P4L7-F1
#
_entry.id   AF-A0A7V9P4L7-F1
#
_cell.length_a   1.000
_cell.length_b   1.000
_cell.length_c   1.000
_cell.angle_alpha   90.00
_cell.angle_beta   90.00
_cell.angle_gamma   90.00
#
_symmetry.space_group_name_H-M   'P 1'
#
loop_
_entity.id
_entity.type
_entity.pdbx_description
1 polymer ?
#
loop_
_entity_poly.entity_id
_entity_poly.type
_entity_poly.pdbx_seq_one_letter_code
_entity_poly.pdbx_strand_id
1 'polypeptide(L)'
;RLESVDSLGLARAAAAELEDGTVRVSGEGAPVSVEPDATRRALRQLSRAARRHGGLESVELRVRGAELELGPITRTAGVVVTGEELRELGAAAAADLIRAVGGTLELEGDLLRIVLPAG
;
A
#
# COMPACT_ATOMS: atom_id res chain seq x y z
N ARG A 1 16.35 1.45 8.73
CA ARG A 1 16.27 1.12 10.18
C ARG A 1 14.81 1.18 10.61
N LEU A 2 14.38 0.37 11.59
CA LEU A 2 13.03 0.49 12.15
C LEU A 2 12.87 1.78 12.97
N GLU A 3 11.79 2.50 12.71
CA GLU A 3 11.44 3.77 13.32
C GLU A 3 9.93 3.83 13.58
N SER A 4 9.54 4.48 14.68
CA SER A 4 8.14 4.76 14.97
C SER A 4 7.70 5.98 14.16
N VAL A 5 6.78 5.79 13.21
CA VAL A 5 6.26 6.84 12.33
C VAL A 5 4.74 6.79 12.22
N ASP A 6 4.12 7.91 11.89
CA ASP A 6 2.67 7.98 11.65
C ASP A 6 2.29 7.31 10.32
N SER A 7 1.40 6.33 10.35
CA SER A 7 0.96 5.57 9.17
C SER A 7 0.26 6.45 8.13
N LEU A 8 -0.47 7.49 8.54
CA LEU A 8 -1.10 8.45 7.62
C LEU A 8 -0.04 9.32 6.93
N GLY A 9 0.98 9.75 7.67
CA GLY A 9 2.16 10.42 7.13
C GLY A 9 2.88 9.58 6.07
N LEU A 10 3.09 8.28 6.33
CA LEU A 10 3.67 7.34 5.36
C LEU A 10 2.82 7.22 4.09
N ALA A 11 1.50 7.04 4.24
CA ALA A 11 0.57 6.91 3.13
C ALA A 11 0.58 8.17 2.25
N ARG A 12 0.55 9.37 2.87
CA ARG A 12 0.62 10.66 2.17
C ARG A 12 1.95 10.84 1.44
N ALA A 13 3.06 10.50 2.08
CA ALA A 13 4.39 10.59 1.47
C ALA A 13 4.51 9.64 0.27
N ALA A 14 3.92 8.44 0.34
CA ALA A 14 3.90 7.50 -0.78
C ALA A 14 3.07 8.02 -1.96
N ALA A 15 1.90 8.61 -1.69
CA ALA A 15 1.03 9.19 -2.70
C ALA A 15 1.64 10.43 -3.38
N ALA A 16 2.39 11.25 -2.62
CA ALA A 16 3.04 12.45 -3.15
C ALA A 16 4.15 12.17 -4.18
N GLU A 17 4.66 10.93 -4.24
CA GLU A 17 5.62 10.50 -5.27
C GLU A 17 4.93 10.00 -6.57
N LEU A 18 3.61 10.04 -6.63
CA LEU A 18 2.81 9.68 -7.80
C LEU A 18 2.21 10.93 -8.45
N GLU A 19 1.71 10.78 -9.67
CA GLU A 19 1.00 11.84 -10.40
C GLU A 19 -0.17 12.38 -9.56
N ASP A 20 -0.30 13.71 -9.52
CA ASP A 20 -1.34 14.40 -8.74
C ASP A 20 -2.75 13.85 -9.05
N GLY A 21 -3.51 13.57 -8.00
CA GLY A 21 -4.88 13.07 -8.10
C GLY A 21 -5.01 11.57 -8.42
N THR A 22 -3.92 10.86 -8.69
CA THR A 22 -3.97 9.42 -9.01
C THR A 22 -4.08 8.52 -7.78
N VAL A 23 -3.75 9.04 -6.59
CA VAL A 23 -3.98 8.39 -5.29
C VAL A 23 -4.55 9.42 -4.32
N ARG A 24 -5.73 9.14 -3.75
CA ARG A 24 -6.31 9.94 -2.67
C ARG A 24 -6.04 9.25 -1.34
N VAL A 25 -5.50 10.00 -0.38
CA VAL A 25 -5.22 9.46 0.97
C VAL A 25 -6.18 10.10 1.96
N SER A 26 -6.84 9.28 2.78
CA SER A 26 -7.85 9.71 3.75
C SER A 26 -7.71 8.92 5.06
N GLY A 27 -8.44 9.35 6.09
CA GLY A 27 -8.52 8.65 7.38
C GLY A 27 -7.58 9.19 8.46
N GLU A 28 -7.31 8.35 9.45
CA GLU A 28 -6.58 8.67 10.67
C GLU A 28 -5.45 7.66 10.91
N GLY A 29 -4.25 8.18 11.17
CA GLY A 29 -3.05 7.38 11.37
C GLY A 29 -2.83 6.95 12.81
N ALA A 30 -1.88 6.04 13.01
CA ALA A 30 -1.33 5.69 14.30
C ALA A 30 0.17 5.40 14.18
N PRO A 31 0.93 5.38 15.30
CA PRO A 31 2.32 4.96 15.29
C PRO A 31 2.49 3.51 14.80
N VAL A 32 3.41 3.32 13.85
CA VAL A 32 3.84 2.01 13.34
C VAL A 32 5.35 1.90 13.39
N SER A 33 5.90 0.71 13.70
CA SER A 33 7.35 0.47 13.76
C SER A 33 7.84 -0.19 12.48
N VAL A 34 8.34 0.63 11.54
CA VAL A 34 8.73 0.18 10.20
C VAL A 34 10.00 0.87 9.72
N GLU A 35 10.58 0.41 8.61
CA GLU A 35 11.59 1.20 7.90
C GLU A 35 10.88 2.23 6.99
N PRO A 36 10.99 3.55 7.27
CA PRO A 36 10.10 4.52 6.64
C PRO A 36 10.23 4.61 5.13
N ASP A 37 11.46 4.70 4.61
CA ASP A 37 11.69 4.81 3.15
C ASP A 37 11.28 3.55 2.40
N ALA A 38 11.56 2.38 2.96
CA ALA A 38 11.22 1.11 2.33
C ALA A 38 9.70 0.87 2.33
N THR A 39 9.03 1.20 3.43
CA THR A 39 7.57 1.09 3.56
C THR A 39 6.86 2.11 2.67
N ARG A 40 7.32 3.37 2.63
CA ARG A 40 6.81 4.40 1.70
C ARG A 40 6.90 3.91 0.25
N ARG A 41 8.06 3.39 -0.15
CA ARG A 41 8.26 2.83 -1.48
C ARG A 41 7.31 1.66 -1.76
N ALA A 42 7.09 0.77 -0.79
CA ALA A 42 6.18 -0.36 -0.95
C ALA A 42 4.73 0.11 -1.19
N LEU A 43 4.22 1.02 -0.36
CA LEU A 43 2.88 1.60 -0.51
C LEU A 43 2.70 2.30 -1.87
N ARG A 44 3.74 3.01 -2.34
CA ARG A 44 3.74 3.65 -3.66
C ARG A 44 3.63 2.61 -4.78
N GLN A 45 4.42 1.53 -4.72
CA GLN A 45 4.41 0.48 -5.74
C GLN A 45 3.07 -0.25 -5.79
N LEU A 46 2.49 -0.59 -4.63
CA LEU A 46 1.16 -1.21 -4.55
C LEU A 46 0.09 -0.29 -5.15
N SER A 47 0.08 1.00 -4.80
CA SER A 47 -0.89 1.97 -5.32
C SER A 47 -0.78 2.17 -6.83
N ARG A 48 0.46 2.24 -7.35
CA ARG A 48 0.72 2.32 -8.79
C ARG A 48 0.24 1.06 -9.52
N ALA A 49 0.53 -0.12 -8.97
CA ALA A 49 0.16 -1.40 -9.56
C ALA A 49 -1.36 -1.59 -9.58
N ALA A 50 -2.04 -1.28 -8.47
CA ALA A 50 -3.49 -1.29 -8.39
C ALA A 50 -4.13 -0.45 -9.49
N ARG A 51 -3.64 0.79 -9.67
CA ARG A 51 -4.14 1.69 -10.71
C ARG A 51 -3.85 1.16 -12.12
N ARG A 52 -2.59 0.86 -12.41
CA ARG A 52 -2.11 0.50 -13.74
C ARG A 52 -2.71 -0.82 -14.23
N HIS A 53 -2.71 -1.85 -13.40
CA HIS A 53 -3.25 -3.17 -13.75
C HIS A 53 -4.77 -3.24 -13.58
N GLY A 54 -5.35 -2.28 -12.86
CA GLY A 54 -6.80 -2.07 -12.78
C GLY A 54 -7.39 -1.29 -13.95
N GLY A 55 -6.57 -0.57 -14.73
CA GLY A 55 -7.06 0.34 -15.77
C GLY A 55 -7.86 1.51 -15.17
N LEU A 56 -7.46 1.97 -13.98
CA LEU A 56 -8.15 3.01 -13.23
C LEU A 56 -7.44 4.35 -13.38
N GLU A 57 -8.19 5.45 -13.33
CA GLU A 57 -7.61 6.81 -13.28
C GLU A 57 -7.09 7.15 -11.87
N SER A 58 -7.74 6.61 -10.83
CA SER A 58 -7.35 6.87 -9.44
C SER A 58 -7.73 5.71 -8.52
N VAL A 59 -7.02 5.62 -7.40
CA VAL A 59 -7.32 4.75 -6.26
C VAL A 59 -7.36 5.58 -4.97
N GLU A 60 -7.96 5.05 -3.92
CA GLU A 60 -7.97 5.58 -2.57
C GLU A 60 -7.16 4.67 -1.64
N LEU A 61 -6.37 5.30 -0.77
CA LEU A 61 -5.66 4.65 0.33
C LEU A 61 -6.22 5.20 1.65
N ARG A 62 -7.13 4.46 2.28
CA ARG A 62 -7.75 4.85 3.55
C ARG A 62 -6.90 4.32 4.70
N VAL A 63 -6.60 5.16 5.67
CA VAL A 63 -5.81 4.79 6.85
C VAL A 63 -6.71 4.73 8.07
N ARG A 64 -6.62 3.62 8.82
CA ARG A 64 -7.35 3.35 10.07
C ARG A 64 -6.35 2.84 11.11
N GLY A 65 -5.61 3.76 11.73
CA GLY A 65 -4.51 3.41 12.61
C GLY A 65 -3.39 2.69 11.86
N ALA A 66 -3.03 1.47 12.27
CA ALA A 66 -1.99 0.66 11.61
C ALA A 66 -2.50 -0.10 10.36
N GLU A 67 -3.80 -0.05 10.09
CA GLU A 67 -4.44 -0.70 8.94
C GLU A 67 -4.65 0.31 7.80
N LEU A 68 -4.35 -0.12 6.57
CA LEU A 68 -4.55 0.64 5.36
C LEU A 68 -5.40 -0.17 4.37
N GLU A 69 -6.39 0.48 3.75
CA GLU A 69 -7.23 -0.11 2.71
C GLU A 69 -6.93 0.60 1.38
N LEU A 70 -6.37 -0.14 0.42
CA LEU A 70 -6.14 0.36 -0.94
C LEU A 70 -7.24 -0.16 -1.87
N GLY A 71 -7.92 0.73 -2.59
CA GLY A 71 -8.91 0.31 -3.58
C GLY A 71 -9.43 1.42 -4.51
N PRO A 72 -10.28 1.08 -5.49
CA PRO A 72 -10.73 -0.28 -5.77
C PRO A 72 -9.63 -1.14 -6.40
N ILE A 73 -9.68 -2.45 -6.14
CA ILE A 73 -8.83 -3.48 -6.71
C ILE A 73 -9.67 -4.31 -7.66
N THR A 74 -9.39 -4.21 -8.95
CA THR A 74 -10.02 -5.09 -9.93
C THR A 74 -9.44 -6.50 -9.81
N ARG A 75 -10.15 -7.49 -10.35
CA ARG A 75 -9.65 -8.87 -10.43
C ARG A 75 -8.29 -8.98 -11.12
N THR A 76 -8.03 -8.18 -12.15
CA THR A 76 -6.74 -8.18 -12.87
C THR A 76 -5.62 -7.54 -12.07
N ALA A 77 -5.93 -6.52 -11.25
CA ALA A 77 -4.97 -5.92 -10.34
C ALA A 77 -4.67 -6.83 -9.13
N GLY A 78 -5.68 -7.54 -8.61
CA GLY A 78 -5.59 -8.36 -7.41
C GLY A 78 -4.43 -9.36 -7.43
N VAL A 79 -4.30 -10.13 -8.51
CA VAL A 79 -3.21 -11.12 -8.67
C VAL A 79 -1.82 -10.48 -8.80
N VAL A 80 -1.75 -9.20 -9.21
CA VAL A 80 -0.48 -8.47 -9.33
C VAL A 80 -0.06 -7.85 -8.01
N VAL A 81 -0.98 -7.19 -7.29
CA VAL A 81 -0.68 -6.50 -6.03
C VAL A 81 -0.40 -7.46 -4.87
N THR A 82 -0.91 -8.68 -4.93
CA THR A 82 -0.63 -9.77 -3.97
C THR A 82 0.69 -10.49 -4.23
N GLY A 83 1.24 -10.34 -5.45
CA GLY A 83 2.43 -11.05 -5.93
C GLY A 83 2.14 -12.46 -6.47
N GLU A 84 0.88 -12.88 -6.61
CA GLU A 84 0.51 -14.17 -7.21
C GLU A 84 0.97 -14.28 -8.67
N GLU A 85 0.94 -13.16 -9.40
CA GLU A 85 1.47 -13.04 -10.75
C GLU A 85 2.56 -11.95 -10.83
N LEU A 86 3.75 -12.33 -11.26
CA LEU A 86 4.94 -11.45 -11.35
C LEU A 86 4.93 -10.55 -12.60
N ARG A 87 3.80 -9.87 -12.87
CA ARG A 87 3.68 -8.91 -13.98
C ARG A 87 4.29 -7.54 -13.66
N GLU A 88 4.40 -7.22 -12.37
CA GLU A 88 5.05 -6.00 -11.88
C GLU A 88 5.90 -6.32 -10.65
N LEU A 89 7.21 -6.49 -10.85
CA LEU A 89 8.16 -6.87 -9.80
C LEU A 89 8.16 -5.88 -8.62
N GLY A 90 7.87 -4.61 -8.87
CA GLY A 90 7.75 -3.60 -7.82
C GLY A 90 6.62 -3.89 -6.83
N ALA A 91 5.50 -4.43 -7.31
CA ALA A 91 4.36 -4.80 -6.47
C ALA A 91 4.63 -6.09 -5.69
N ALA A 92 5.20 -7.10 -6.35
CA ALA A 92 5.59 -8.35 -5.70
C ALA A 92 6.61 -8.10 -4.57
N ALA A 93 7.66 -7.33 -4.85
CA ALA A 93 8.66 -6.97 -3.83
C ALA A 93 8.07 -6.12 -2.70
N ALA A 94 7.08 -5.28 -2.98
CA ALA A 94 6.38 -4.51 -1.96
C ALA A 94 5.55 -5.44 -1.04
N ALA A 95 4.81 -6.39 -1.60
CA ALA A 95 4.05 -7.37 -0.83
C ALA A 95 4.97 -8.23 0.05
N ASP A 96 6.10 -8.68 -0.49
CA ASP A 96 7.10 -9.43 0.26
C ASP A 96 7.73 -8.60 1.37
N LEU A 97 8.02 -7.32 1.13
CA LEU A 97 8.53 -6.43 2.17
C LEU A 97 7.55 -6.29 3.32
N ILE A 98 6.26 -6.05 3.05
CA ILE A 98 5.23 -5.92 4.09
C ILE A 98 5.19 -7.17 4.97
N ARG A 99 5.20 -8.37 4.36
CA ARG A 99 5.23 -9.63 5.09
C ARG A 99 6.53 -9.79 5.90
N ALA A 100 7.67 -9.44 5.32
CA ALA A 100 8.98 -9.57 5.96
C ALA A 100 9.14 -8.67 7.20
N VAL A 101 8.48 -7.51 7.22
CA VAL A 101 8.47 -6.61 8.39
C VAL A 101 7.41 -6.97 9.44
N GLY A 102 6.73 -8.12 9.29
CA GLY A 102 5.71 -8.58 10.24
C GLY A 102 4.33 -7.96 10.02
N GLY A 103 4.10 -7.30 8.89
CA GLY A 103 2.78 -6.87 8.44
C GLY A 103 2.04 -7.95 7.66
N THR A 104 0.80 -7.65 7.28
CA THR A 104 -0.01 -8.52 6.42
C THR A 104 -0.56 -7.75 5.23
N LEU A 105 -0.93 -8.50 4.19
CA LEU A 105 -1.50 -7.98 2.95
C LEU A 105 -2.49 -9.02 2.40
N GLU A 106 -3.78 -8.66 2.39
CA GLU A 106 -4.90 -9.56 2.07
C GLU A 106 -5.89 -8.86 1.14
N LEU A 107 -6.43 -9.61 0.18
CA LEU A 107 -7.48 -9.10 -0.70
C LEU A 107 -8.86 -9.40 -0.10
N GLU A 108 -9.62 -8.37 0.21
CA GLU A 108 -10.98 -8.44 0.74
C GLU A 108 -11.95 -7.82 -0.27
N GLY A 109 -12.53 -8.65 -1.13
CA GLY A 109 -13.41 -8.18 -2.20
C GLY A 109 -12.66 -7.29 -3.19
N ASP A 110 -12.98 -5.99 -3.21
CA ASP A 110 -12.35 -4.97 -4.05
C ASP A 110 -11.35 -4.09 -3.28
N LEU A 111 -10.92 -4.50 -2.08
CA LEU A 111 -9.94 -3.79 -1.27
C LEU A 111 -8.72 -4.66 -1.00
N LEU A 112 -7.54 -4.05 -1.08
CA LEU A 112 -6.31 -4.62 -0.54
C LEU A 112 -6.11 -4.08 0.88
N ARG A 113 -6.32 -4.94 1.87
CA ARG A 113 -6.09 -4.66 3.28
C ARG A 113 -4.61 -4.89 3.59
N ILE A 114 -3.95 -3.86 4.12
CA ILE A 114 -2.54 -3.87 4.50
C ILE A 114 -2.47 -3.56 5.99
N VAL A 115 -1.85 -4.43 6.79
CA VAL A 115 -1.63 -4.18 8.22
C VAL A 115 -0.14 -3.98 8.45
N LEU A 116 0.23 -2.84 9.02
CA LEU A 116 1.60 -2.56 9.44
C LEU A 116 1.80 -2.97 10.91
N PRO A 117 3.01 -3.38 11.32
CA PRO A 117 3.30 -3.68 12.72
C PRO A 117 3.16 -2.41 13.58
N ALA A 118 2.41 -2.53 14.67
CA ALA A 118 2.21 -1.44 15.62
C ALA A 118 3.55 -0.95 16.21
N GLY A 119 3.62 0.36 16.46
CA GLY A 119 4.78 1.05 17.04
C GLY A 119 4.81 1.04 18.57
#